data_AF-A0A096FLQ5-F1
#
_entry.id   AF-A0A096FLQ5-F1
#
_cell.length_a   1.000
_cell.length_b   1.000
_cell.length_c   1.000
_cell.angle_alpha   90.00
_cell.angle_beta   90.00
_cell.angle_gamma   90.00
#
_symmetry.space_group_name_H-M   'P 1'
#
loop_
_entity.id
_entity.type
_entity.pdbx_description
1 polymer ?
#
loop_
_entity_poly.entity_id
_entity_poly.type
_entity_poly.pdbx_seq_one_letter_code
_entity_poly.pdbx_strand_id
1 'polypeptide(L)'
;MIAALKADLATLGTQVKVTAGAREESLTIDLPGGKWITIKRSPLAKYRNGDSFDVWMPPSKPGMGGDVAPSKSAREVFELVQRYVAASISA
;
A
#
# COMPACT_ATOMS: atom_id res chain seq x y z
N MET A 1 -9.02 -1.90 -11.59
CA MET A 1 -9.06 -1.24 -10.27
C MET A 1 -7.77 -1.44 -9.48
N ILE A 2 -7.41 -2.64 -9.01
CA ILE A 2 -6.10 -2.86 -8.37
C ILE A 2 -4.93 -2.74 -9.36
N ALA A 3 -5.14 -3.11 -10.63
CA ALA A 3 -4.18 -2.86 -11.71
C ALA A 3 -3.96 -1.36 -11.99
N ALA A 4 -5.00 -0.53 -11.85
CA ALA A 4 -4.88 0.92 -11.98
C ALA A 4 -4.08 1.50 -10.81
N LEU A 5 -4.43 1.09 -9.57
CA LEU A 5 -3.66 1.43 -8.38
C LEU A 5 -2.19 0.98 -8.49
N LYS A 6 -1.91 -0.20 -9.04
CA LYS A 6 -0.54 -0.66 -9.31
C LYS A 6 0.19 0.27 -10.28
N ALA A 7 -0.46 0.69 -11.36
CA ALA A 7 0.12 1.62 -12.32
C ALA A 7 0.40 2.98 -11.68
N ASP A 8 -0.54 3.52 -10.91
CA ASP A 8 -0.38 4.77 -10.15
C ASP A 8 0.79 4.65 -9.17
N LEU A 9 0.86 3.58 -8.37
CA LEU A 9 1.95 3.35 -7.42
C LEU A 9 3.30 3.15 -8.10
N ALA A 10 3.34 2.59 -9.32
CA ALA A 10 4.57 2.47 -10.10
C ALA A 10 5.08 3.85 -10.57
N THR A 11 4.22 4.87 -10.67
CA THR A 11 4.66 6.25 -10.98
C THR A 11 5.43 6.90 -9.84
N LEU A 12 5.36 6.35 -8.61
CA LEU A 12 6.23 6.77 -7.50
C LEU A 12 7.72 6.44 -7.75
N GLY A 13 8.03 5.73 -8.84
CA GLY A 13 9.35 5.68 -9.44
C GLY A 13 10.32 4.66 -8.81
N THR A 14 11.61 4.82 -9.12
CA THR A 14 12.73 3.93 -8.76
C THR A 14 12.95 3.73 -7.26
N GLN A 15 12.23 4.49 -6.43
CA GLN A 15 12.35 4.48 -4.96
C GLN A 15 11.54 3.37 -4.31
N VAL A 16 10.58 2.78 -5.03
CA VAL A 16 9.74 1.70 -4.51
C VAL A 16 9.63 0.53 -5.48
N LYS A 17 9.64 -0.69 -4.96
CA LYS A 17 9.38 -1.89 -5.76
C LYS A 17 7.97 -2.37 -5.48
N VAL A 18 7.13 -2.40 -6.52
CA VAL A 18 5.74 -2.89 -6.41
C VAL A 18 5.66 -4.32 -6.93
N THR A 19 5.39 -5.26 -6.02
CA THR A 19 5.21 -6.68 -6.32
C THR A 19 3.73 -7.05 -6.20
N ALA A 20 3.16 -7.64 -7.24
CA ALA A 20 1.78 -8.14 -7.20
C ALA A 20 1.75 -9.61 -6.70
N GLY A 21 0.78 -9.94 -5.85
CA GLY A 21 0.57 -11.30 -5.38
C GLY A 21 -0.06 -12.22 -6.45
N ALA A 22 -0.10 -13.53 -6.16
CA ALA A 22 -0.48 -14.59 -7.10
C ALA A 22 -1.88 -14.48 -7.74
N ARG A 23 -2.76 -13.62 -7.22
CA ARG A 23 -4.11 -13.38 -7.75
C ARG A 23 -4.37 -11.93 -8.14
N GLU A 24 -3.33 -11.08 -8.16
CA GLU A 24 -3.46 -9.63 -8.32
C GLU A 24 -4.38 -8.95 -7.28
N GLU A 25 -4.78 -9.66 -6.23
CA GLU A 25 -5.64 -9.13 -5.15
C GLU A 25 -4.84 -8.41 -4.07
N SER A 26 -3.51 -8.52 -4.12
CA SER A 26 -2.59 -7.87 -3.20
C SER A 26 -1.41 -7.25 -3.93
N LEU A 27 -0.93 -6.13 -3.40
CA LEU A 27 0.28 -5.45 -3.80
C LEU A 27 1.18 -5.32 -2.58
N THR A 28 2.46 -5.60 -2.73
CA THR A 28 3.48 -5.32 -1.74
C THR A 28 4.40 -4.25 -2.30
N ILE A 29 4.66 -3.22 -1.51
CA ILE A 29 5.51 -2.10 -1.87
C ILE A 29 6.72 -2.13 -0.95
N ASP A 30 7.87 -2.44 -1.49
CA ASP A 30 9.14 -2.31 -0.78
C ASP A 30 9.53 -0.84 -0.75
N LEU A 31 9.72 -0.31 0.46
CA LEU A 31 10.18 1.05 0.73
C LEU A 31 11.70 1.06 0.94
N PRO A 32 12.35 2.22 0.73
CA PRO A 32 13.73 2.42 1.17
C PRO A 32 13.88 2.11 2.66
N GLY A 33 15.01 1.49 3.05
CA GLY A 33 15.26 1.11 4.44
C GLY A 33 14.69 -0.25 4.86
N GLY A 34 14.27 -1.09 3.91
CA GLY A 34 13.87 -2.48 4.16
C GLY A 34 12.49 -2.66 4.79
N LYS A 35 11.67 -1.60 4.77
CA LYS A 35 10.26 -1.65 5.20
C LYS A 35 9.38 -2.02 4.01
N TRP A 36 8.21 -2.60 4.26
CA TRP A 36 7.23 -2.87 3.21
C TRP A 36 5.83 -2.46 3.63
N ILE A 37 5.03 -2.03 2.64
CA ILE A 37 3.59 -1.82 2.76
C ILE A 37 2.89 -2.93 1.99
N THR A 38 1.91 -3.58 2.61
CA THR A 38 1.04 -4.53 1.91
C THR A 38 -0.32 -3.89 1.72
N ILE A 39 -0.85 -3.95 0.51
CA ILE A 39 -2.20 -3.52 0.15
C ILE A 39 -2.94 -4.75 -0.31
N LYS A 40 -4.12 -5.02 0.23
CA LYS A 40 -4.99 -6.10 -0.24
C LYS A 40 -6.36 -5.53 -0.53
N ARG A 41 -7.03 -6.06 -1.55
CA ARG A 41 -8.44 -5.78 -1.77
C ARG A 41 -9.23 -6.22 -0.54
N SER A 42 -9.97 -5.28 0.04
CA SER A 42 -10.80 -5.55 1.21
C SER A 42 -12.01 -6.40 0.82
N PRO A 43 -12.50 -7.31 1.68
CA PRO A 43 -13.78 -7.99 1.47
C PRO A 43 -14.95 -7.02 1.29
N LEU A 44 -14.82 -5.79 1.80
CA LEU A 44 -15.82 -4.73 1.66
C LEU A 44 -15.87 -4.11 0.26
N ALA A 45 -14.90 -4.42 -0.61
CA ALA A 45 -14.88 -3.94 -1.99
C ALA A 45 -16.14 -4.36 -2.78
N LYS A 46 -16.76 -5.51 -2.45
CA LYS A 46 -18.02 -5.95 -3.06
C LYS A 46 -19.19 -4.99 -2.82
N TYR A 47 -19.12 -4.17 -1.77
CA TYR A 47 -20.13 -3.17 -1.42
C TYR A 47 -19.74 -1.75 -1.87
N ARG A 48 -18.56 -1.57 -2.46
CA ARG A 48 -18.00 -0.26 -2.86
C ARG A 48 -17.51 -0.25 -4.31
N ASN A 49 -18.22 -0.93 -5.22
CA ASN A 49 -17.85 -1.00 -6.66
C ASN A 49 -16.41 -1.47 -6.93
N GLY A 50 -15.85 -2.27 -6.02
CA GLY A 50 -14.46 -2.74 -6.08
C GLY A 50 -13.44 -1.83 -5.39
N ASP A 51 -13.83 -0.62 -4.96
CA ASP A 51 -12.98 0.43 -4.38
C ASP A 51 -12.91 0.36 -2.85
N SER A 52 -12.22 -0.67 -2.39
CA SER A 52 -11.89 -0.81 -0.98
C SER A 52 -10.66 -1.68 -0.80
N PHE A 53 -9.69 -1.17 -0.04
CA PHE A 53 -8.40 -1.80 0.20
C PHE A 53 -8.04 -1.72 1.68
N ASP A 54 -7.49 -2.80 2.19
CA ASP A 54 -6.87 -2.83 3.51
C ASP A 54 -5.36 -2.66 3.31
N VAL A 55 -4.76 -1.73 4.06
CA VAL A 55 -3.33 -1.39 3.95
C VAL A 55 -2.64 -1.73 5.26
N TRP A 56 -1.68 -2.63 5.20
CA TRP A 56 -0.77 -2.96 6.30
C TRP A 56 0.52 -2.18 6.10
N MET A 57 0.84 -1.34 7.09
CA MET A 57 1.98 -0.46 7.09
C MET A 57 3.06 -1.02 8.03
N PRO A 58 4.35 -0.71 7.77
CA PRO A 58 5.40 -1.06 8.70
C PRO A 58 5.16 -0.35 10.04
N PRO A 59 5.54 -0.97 11.17
CA PRO A 59 5.31 -0.40 12.48
C PRO A 59 6.03 0.95 12.60
N SER A 60 5.32 1.93 13.16
CA SER A 60 5.85 3.27 13.37
C SER A 60 7.02 3.32 14.37
N LYS A 61 7.14 2.29 15.25
CA LYS A 61 8.20 2.14 16.25
C LYS A 61 8.69 0.69 16.35
N PRO A 62 9.99 0.45 16.62
CA PRO A 62 10.49 -0.88 16.93
C PRO A 62 9.73 -1.50 18.13
N GLY A 63 9.25 -2.74 17.97
CA GLY A 63 8.51 -3.46 19.03
C GLY A 63 6.99 -3.22 19.05
N MET A 64 6.43 -2.39 18.15
CA MET A 64 4.98 -2.30 17.95
C MET A 64 4.51 -3.22 16.81
N GLY A 65 3.26 -3.67 16.87
CA GLY A 65 2.61 -4.35 15.75
C GLY A 65 2.45 -3.40 14.56
N GLY A 66 2.44 -3.95 13.34
CA GLY A 66 2.20 -3.15 12.13
C GLY A 66 0.83 -2.47 12.15
N ASP A 67 0.78 -1.21 11.70
CA ASP A 67 -0.45 -0.43 11.65
C ASP A 67 -1.32 -0.90 10.46
N VAL A 68 -2.64 -1.04 10.66
CA VAL A 68 -3.59 -1.41 9.60
C VAL A 68 -4.56 -0.27 9.36
N ALA A 69 -4.61 0.22 8.11
CA ALA A 69 -5.61 1.16 7.64
C ALA A 69 -6.64 0.41 6.78
N PRO A 70 -7.79 0.01 7.35
CA PRO A 70 -8.80 -0.75 6.62
C PRO A 70 -9.66 0.14 5.73
N SER A 71 -10.29 -0.47 4.73
CA SER A 71 -11.37 0.11 3.91
C SER A 71 -11.04 1.43 3.19
N LYS A 72 -9.78 1.59 2.77
CA LYS A 72 -9.30 2.75 2.02
C LYS A 72 -9.69 2.69 0.55
N SER A 73 -10.04 3.85 -0.02
CA SER A 73 -10.19 4.02 -1.47
C SER A 73 -8.83 4.00 -2.16
N ALA A 74 -8.77 3.73 -3.47
CA ALA A 74 -7.52 3.73 -4.23
C ALA A 74 -6.73 5.04 -4.07
N ARG A 75 -7.43 6.18 -4.03
CA ARG A 75 -6.82 7.50 -3.80
C ARG A 75 -6.21 7.63 -2.41
N GLU A 76 -6.93 7.23 -1.37
CA GLU A 76 -6.39 7.26 0.00
C GLU A 76 -5.17 6.34 0.14
N VAL A 77 -5.19 5.17 -0.52
CA VAL A 77 -4.04 4.27 -0.53
C VAL A 77 -2.84 4.95 -1.17
N PHE A 78 -3.01 5.60 -2.33
CA PHE A 78 -1.94 6.31 -3.01
C PHE A 78 -1.34 7.42 -2.15
N GLU A 79 -2.17 8.29 -1.56
CA GLU A 79 -1.74 9.38 -0.68
C GLU A 79 -1.00 8.84 0.56
N LEU A 80 -1.46 7.71 1.12
CA LEU A 80 -0.84 7.08 2.27
C LEU A 80 0.54 6.52 1.93
N VAL A 81 0.66 5.78 0.82
CA VAL A 81 1.95 5.26 0.36
C VAL A 81 2.93 6.40 0.08
N GLN A 82 2.47 7.46 -0.59
CA GLN A 82 3.31 8.63 -0.89
C GLN A 82 3.90 9.25 0.39
N ARG A 83 3.11 9.37 1.46
CA ARG A 83 3.59 9.88 2.76
C ARG A 83 4.64 8.96 3.39
N TYR A 84 4.44 7.64 3.34
CA TYR A 84 5.41 6.68 3.87
C TYR A 84 6.72 6.65 3.08
N VAL A 85 6.65 6.80 1.75
CA VAL A 85 7.84 6.93 0.89
C VAL A 85 8.62 8.18 1.28
N ALA A 86 7.97 9.33 1.37
CA ALA A 86 8.61 10.59 1.79
C ALA A 86 9.25 10.48 3.18
N ALA A 87 8.56 9.86 4.13
CA ALA A 87 9.07 9.63 5.48
C ALA A 87 10.27 8.66 5.51
N SER A 88 10.30 7.66 4.63
CA SER A 88 11.38 6.67 4.57
C SER A 88 12.66 7.19 3.91
N ILE A 89 12.55 8.24 3.07
CA ILE A 89 13.72 8.91 2.48
C ILE A 89 14.37 9.90 3.47
N SER A 90 13.57 10.45 4.38
CA SER A 90 14.03 11.47 5.34
C SER A 90 14.58 10.88 6.64
N ALA A 91 14.51 9.57 6.82
CA ALA A 91 14.89 8.84 8.03
C ALA A 91 16.24 8.15 7.85
#